data_AF-A0A9D7VFG7-F1
#
_entry.id   AF-A0A9D7VFG7-F1
#
_cell.length_a   1.000
_cell.length_b   1.000
_cell.length_c   1.000
_cell.angle_alpha   90.00
_cell.angle_beta   90.00
_cell.angle_gamma   90.00
#
_symmetry.space_group_name_H-M   'P 1'
#
loop_
_entity.id
_entity.type
_entity.pdbx_description
1 polymer ?
#
loop_
_entity_poly.entity_id
_entity_poly.type
_entity_poly.pdbx_seq_one_letter_code
_entity_poly.pdbx_strand_id
1 'polypeptide(L)'
;MTRLLIQTQSAPLRVDFPFLVQMTNEQFYEFCQANPELRIERTASGEVVIVPPAFSDTGNRNFNIATQLGQWTEEDGTGIGFDSSSGFTLPNGATRSPDASWIKLERWNSLTEAQKASFAPICPDFVIELRSANVGVARRRHRLKELQEKMQEYIDNGASLG
;
A
#
# COMPACT_ATOMS: atom_id res chain seq x y z
N MET A 1 11.30 9.84 42.90
CA MET A 1 10.82 10.32 41.58
C MET A 1 10.46 9.11 40.74
N THR A 2 9.17 8.86 40.52
CA THR A 2 8.69 7.71 39.73
C THR A 2 8.70 8.07 38.26
N ARG A 3 9.50 7.35 37.46
CA ARG A 3 9.63 7.57 36.01
C ARG A 3 8.61 6.68 35.30
N LEU A 4 7.52 7.26 34.83
CA LEU A 4 6.52 6.57 34.02
C LEU A 4 7.05 6.43 32.58
N LEU A 5 7.50 5.23 32.20
CA LEU A 5 7.87 4.92 30.82
C LEU A 5 6.61 4.51 30.05
N ILE A 6 5.93 5.48 29.42
CA ILE A 6 4.84 5.17 28.49
C ILE A 6 5.48 4.63 27.22
N GLN A 7 5.45 3.30 27.04
CA GLN A 7 5.75 2.69 25.76
C GLN A 7 4.56 2.96 24.83
N THR A 8 4.66 3.96 23.98
CA THR A 8 3.69 4.20 22.91
C THR A 8 3.78 3.05 21.91
N GLN A 9 2.95 2.02 22.10
CA GLN A 9 2.74 1.00 21.09
C GLN A 9 1.87 1.59 19.98
N SER A 10 2.42 1.76 18.78
CA SER A 10 1.59 1.85 17.58
C SER A 10 1.13 0.43 17.23
N ALA A 11 -0.15 0.17 17.44
CA ALA A 11 -0.85 -0.98 16.87
C ALA A 11 -1.83 -0.44 15.84
N PRO A 12 -1.99 -1.09 14.68
CA PRO A 12 -3.07 -0.72 13.76
C PRO A 12 -4.39 -0.83 14.52
N LEU A 13 -5.13 0.27 14.60
CA LEU A 13 -6.48 0.27 15.13
C LEU A 13 -7.37 -0.33 14.05
N ARG A 14 -7.82 -1.56 14.26
CA ARG A 14 -8.85 -2.17 13.43
C ARG A 14 -10.19 -1.60 13.90
N VAL A 15 -10.77 -0.71 13.10
CA VAL A 15 -12.11 -0.19 13.35
C VAL A 15 -13.07 -0.98 12.48
N ASP A 16 -13.83 -1.89 13.10
CA ASP A 16 -14.89 -2.63 12.41
C ASP A 16 -16.10 -1.72 12.23
N PHE A 17 -16.31 -1.26 11.01
CA PHE A 17 -17.54 -0.60 10.62
C PHE A 17 -18.36 -1.59 9.78
N PRO A 18 -19.30 -2.34 10.36
CA PRO A 18 -20.01 -3.43 9.66
C PRO A 18 -20.83 -2.98 8.45
N PHE A 19 -21.15 -1.68 8.34
CA PHE A 19 -21.77 -1.07 7.16
C PHE A 19 -20.77 -0.64 6.07
N LEU A 20 -19.48 -0.51 6.40
CA LEU A 20 -18.40 -0.22 5.43
C LEU A 20 -17.95 -1.47 4.66
N VAL A 21 -18.29 -2.67 5.15
CA VAL A 21 -17.95 -3.97 4.53
C VAL A 21 -18.58 -4.13 3.12
N GLN A 22 -19.54 -3.27 2.76
CA GLN A 22 -20.22 -3.28 1.45
C GLN A 22 -19.99 -2.01 0.62
N MET A 23 -18.94 -1.23 0.90
CA MET A 23 -18.67 -0.05 0.06
C MET A 23 -18.33 -0.46 -1.37
N THR A 24 -19.01 0.13 -2.35
CA THR A 24 -18.56 0.08 -3.74
C THR A 24 -17.19 0.77 -3.90
N ASN A 25 -16.54 0.62 -5.04
CA ASN A 25 -15.28 1.32 -5.32
C ASN A 25 -15.45 2.84 -5.21
N GLU A 26 -16.58 3.35 -5.68
CA GLU A 26 -16.95 4.76 -5.66
C GLU A 26 -17.16 5.25 -4.23
N GLN A 27 -17.90 4.50 -3.40
CA GLN A 27 -18.10 4.85 -1.99
C GLN A 27 -16.80 4.82 -1.20
N PHE A 28 -15.91 3.87 -1.48
CA PHE A 28 -14.59 3.84 -0.85
C PHE A 28 -13.72 5.02 -1.29
N TYR A 29 -13.80 5.41 -2.56
CA TYR A 29 -13.10 6.59 -3.07
C TYR A 29 -13.61 7.89 -2.41
N GLU A 30 -14.93 8.04 -2.27
CA GLU A 30 -15.55 9.16 -1.52
C GLU A 30 -15.12 9.16 -0.06
N PHE A 31 -15.06 7.98 0.58
CA PHE A 31 -14.56 7.83 1.94
C PHE A 31 -13.10 8.29 2.07
N CYS A 32 -12.22 7.93 1.14
CA CYS A 32 -10.83 8.41 1.14
C CYS A 32 -10.74 9.93 0.93
N GLN A 33 -11.55 10.49 0.02
CA GLN A 33 -11.59 11.95 -0.20
C GLN A 33 -12.11 12.73 1.01
N ALA A 34 -13.03 12.14 1.78
CA ALA A 34 -13.53 12.73 3.01
C ALA A 34 -12.52 12.69 4.16
N ASN A 35 -11.46 11.86 4.06
CA ASN A 35 -10.43 11.68 5.08
C ASN A 35 -9.02 11.81 4.48
N PRO A 36 -8.68 12.96 3.86
CA PRO A 36 -7.45 13.15 3.09
C PRO A 36 -6.16 13.05 3.93
N GLU A 37 -6.27 13.18 5.25
CA GLU A 37 -5.15 13.04 6.19
C GLU A 37 -4.77 11.58 6.49
N LEU A 38 -5.61 10.61 6.10
CA LEU A 38 -5.40 9.20 6.37
C LEU A 38 -4.82 8.47 5.15
N ARG A 39 -3.89 7.54 5.40
CA ARG A 39 -3.55 6.51 4.41
C ARG A 39 -4.45 5.32 4.61
N ILE A 40 -5.28 5.02 3.62
CA ILE A 40 -6.36 4.03 3.73
C ILE A 40 -6.19 2.99 2.62
N GLU A 41 -6.20 1.71 3.00
CA GLU A 41 -6.32 0.58 2.09
C GLU A 41 -7.66 -0.14 2.32
N ARG A 42 -8.08 -0.95 1.34
CA ARG A 42 -9.24 -1.83 1.47
C ARG A 42 -8.89 -3.24 1.02
N THR A 43 -9.21 -4.24 1.83
CA THR A 43 -9.02 -5.65 1.46
C THR A 43 -10.06 -6.12 0.45
N ALA A 44 -9.81 -7.26 -0.21
CA ALA A 44 -10.78 -7.87 -1.12
C ALA A 44 -12.11 -8.24 -0.44
N SER A 45 -12.10 -8.46 0.89
CA SER A 45 -13.30 -8.70 1.69
C SER A 45 -13.99 -7.41 2.16
N GLY A 46 -13.52 -6.24 1.73
CA GLY A 46 -14.11 -4.93 2.08
C GLY A 46 -13.64 -4.36 3.42
N GLU A 47 -12.64 -4.96 4.07
CA GLU A 47 -12.11 -4.43 5.34
C GLU A 47 -11.26 -3.19 5.08
N VAL A 48 -11.51 -2.13 5.84
CA VAL A 48 -10.76 -0.87 5.75
C VAL A 48 -9.56 -0.93 6.69
N VAL A 49 -8.37 -0.63 6.16
CA VAL A 49 -7.10 -0.61 6.89
C VAL A 49 -6.54 0.80 6.88
N ILE A 50 -6.36 1.39 8.06
CA ILE A 50 -5.68 2.67 8.20
C ILE A 50 -4.19 2.40 8.44
N VAL A 51 -3.35 2.87 7.54
CA VAL A 51 -1.89 2.72 7.61
C VAL A 51 -1.32 3.94 8.33
N PRO A 52 -0.76 3.80 9.55
CA PRO A 52 -0.16 4.92 10.25
C PRO A 52 1.11 5.40 9.53
N PRO A 53 1.53 6.66 9.74
CA PRO A 53 2.81 7.15 9.23
C PRO A 53 3.97 6.23 9.62
N ALA A 54 4.88 6.00 8.68
CA ALA A 54 6.09 5.25 8.94
C ALA A 54 6.99 6.00 9.94
N PHE A 55 7.70 5.25 10.79
CA PHE A 55 8.79 5.82 11.58
C PHE A 55 9.92 6.30 10.65
N SER A 56 10.66 7.34 11.07
CA SER A 56 11.65 8.00 10.24
C SER A 56 12.75 7.07 9.70
N ASP A 57 13.14 6.04 10.46
CA ASP A 57 14.11 5.04 10.02
C ASP A 57 13.56 4.15 8.89
N THR A 58 12.28 3.77 8.99
CA THR A 58 11.57 3.01 7.95
C THR A 58 11.36 3.90 6.72
N GLY A 59 10.98 5.16 6.93
CA GLY A 59 10.85 6.15 5.85
C GLY A 59 12.15 6.37 5.08
N ASN A 60 13.29 6.52 5.76
CA ASN A 60 14.60 6.65 5.10
C ASN A 60 14.95 5.41 4.25
N ARG A 61 14.66 4.21 4.75
CA ARG A 61 14.88 2.98 3.99
C ARG A 61 13.96 2.90 2.78
N ASN A 62 12.69 3.28 2.92
CA ASN A 62 11.76 3.29 1.80
C ASN A 62 12.16 4.32 0.73
N PHE A 63 12.60 5.51 1.15
CA PHE A 63 13.10 6.53 0.25
C PHE A 63 14.24 5.99 -0.63
N ASN A 64 15.23 5.33 -0.03
CA ASN A 64 16.35 4.74 -0.79
C ASN A 64 15.90 3.63 -1.75
N ILE A 65 14.85 2.87 -1.43
CA ILE A 65 14.24 1.87 -2.32
C ILE A 65 13.58 2.57 -3.51
N ALA A 66 12.73 3.56 -3.24
CA ALA A 66 12.01 4.31 -4.26
C ALA A 66 12.98 5.07 -5.19
N THR A 67 14.08 5.63 -4.66
CA THR A 67 15.12 6.28 -5.47
C THR A 67 15.76 5.30 -6.45
N GLN A 68 16.17 4.12 -5.98
CA GLN A 68 16.79 3.11 -6.86
C GLN A 68 15.81 2.61 -7.92
N LEU A 69 14.55 2.37 -7.55
CA LEU A 69 13.52 1.97 -8.50
C LEU A 69 13.27 3.07 -9.53
N GLY A 70 13.20 4.33 -9.10
CA GLY A 70 13.02 5.50 -9.97
C GLY A 70 14.17 5.64 -10.97
N GLN A 71 15.42 5.57 -10.50
CA GLN A 71 16.60 5.61 -11.37
C GLN A 71 16.58 4.49 -12.41
N TRP A 72 16.35 3.25 -11.99
CA TRP A 72 16.23 2.12 -12.92
C TRP A 72 15.07 2.33 -13.91
N THR A 73 13.93 2.86 -13.45
CA THR A 73 12.76 3.11 -14.31
C THR A 73 13.08 4.12 -15.41
N GLU A 74 13.78 5.20 -15.06
CA GLU A 74 14.22 6.21 -16.03
C GLU A 74 15.23 5.65 -17.02
N GLU A 75 16.18 4.84 -16.56
CA GLU A 75 17.19 4.19 -17.41
C GLU A 75 16.59 3.14 -18.35
N ASP A 76 15.68 2.30 -17.85
CA ASP A 76 15.01 1.24 -18.61
C ASP A 76 13.99 1.82 -19.61
N GLY A 77 13.24 2.85 -19.21
CA GLY A 77 12.31 3.58 -20.08
C GLY A 77 11.09 2.79 -20.55
N THR A 78 10.87 1.54 -20.10
CA THR A 78 9.73 0.71 -20.53
C THR A 78 8.50 0.82 -19.64
N GLY A 79 8.58 1.61 -18.56
CA GLY A 79 7.48 1.79 -17.62
C GLY A 79 7.57 3.04 -16.77
N ILE A 80 6.74 3.08 -15.74
CA ILE A 80 6.55 4.21 -14.84
C ILE A 80 6.52 3.71 -13.39
N GLY A 81 7.22 4.41 -12.50
CA GLY A 81 7.33 4.11 -11.09
C GLY A 81 6.35 4.95 -10.25
N PHE A 82 5.93 4.39 -9.12
CA PHE A 82 5.00 5.02 -8.18
C PHE A 82 5.52 4.90 -6.74
N ASP A 83 5.24 5.93 -5.95
CA ASP A 83 5.65 6.02 -4.55
C ASP A 83 4.69 5.30 -3.58
N SER A 84 5.05 5.31 -2.29
CA SER A 84 4.29 4.68 -1.20
C SER A 84 2.87 5.23 -0.94
N SER A 85 2.45 6.27 -1.66
CA SER A 85 1.14 6.91 -1.48
C SER A 85 0.18 6.63 -2.63
N SER A 86 0.67 5.99 -3.70
CA SER A 86 -0.12 5.66 -4.87
C SER A 86 -1.00 4.44 -4.60
N GLY A 87 -2.32 4.61 -4.72
CA GLY A 87 -3.31 3.55 -4.54
C GLY A 87 -3.72 2.89 -5.86
N PHE A 88 -3.92 1.58 -5.83
CA PHE A 88 -4.33 0.77 -6.98
C PHE A 88 -5.52 -0.11 -6.62
N THR A 89 -6.52 -0.17 -7.49
CA THR A 89 -7.63 -1.13 -7.36
C THR A 89 -7.27 -2.41 -8.11
N LEU A 90 -7.06 -3.49 -7.36
CA LEU A 90 -6.70 -4.80 -7.89
C LEU A 90 -7.92 -5.51 -8.50
N PRO A 91 -7.73 -6.48 -9.42
CA PRO A 91 -8.82 -7.28 -10.00
C PRO A 91 -9.75 -7.94 -8.99
N ASN A 92 -9.24 -8.34 -7.81
CA ASN A 92 -10.06 -8.91 -6.73
C ASN A 92 -10.88 -7.86 -5.93
N GLY A 93 -10.81 -6.58 -6.30
CA GLY A 93 -11.54 -5.48 -5.66
C GLY A 93 -10.81 -4.83 -4.47
N ALA A 94 -9.66 -5.35 -4.05
CA ALA A 94 -8.83 -4.71 -3.03
C ALA A 94 -8.27 -3.38 -3.55
N THR A 95 -8.09 -2.41 -2.66
CA THR A 95 -7.33 -1.19 -2.93
C THR A 95 -6.08 -1.19 -2.07
N ARG A 96 -4.91 -1.20 -2.72
CA ARG A 96 -3.59 -1.33 -2.07
C ARG A 96 -2.66 -0.20 -2.43
N SER A 97 -1.75 0.13 -1.52
CA SER A 97 -0.72 1.16 -1.66
C SER A 97 0.65 0.56 -1.33
N PRO A 98 1.34 -0.07 -2.30
CA PRO A 98 2.66 -0.66 -2.08
C PRO A 98 3.70 0.41 -1.70
N ASP A 99 4.75 0.02 -0.99
CA ASP A 99 5.81 0.95 -0.55
C ASP A 99 6.61 1.55 -1.73
N ALA A 100 6.73 0.81 -2.82
CA ALA A 100 7.10 1.27 -4.15
C ALA A 100 6.54 0.32 -5.22
N SER A 101 6.23 0.82 -6.41
CA SER A 101 5.73 -0.04 -7.49
C SER A 101 6.07 0.48 -8.88
N TRP A 102 5.93 -0.39 -9.89
CA TRP A 102 6.22 -0.08 -11.28
C TRP A 102 5.21 -0.75 -12.22
N ILE A 103 4.84 -0.04 -13.28
CA ILE A 103 3.90 -0.50 -14.31
C ILE A 103 4.51 -0.28 -15.69
N LYS A 104 4.37 -1.27 -16.57
CA LYS A 104 4.73 -1.14 -17.99
C LYS A 104 3.97 0.01 -18.64
N LEU A 105 4.66 0.81 -19.44
CA LEU A 105 4.11 2.02 -20.02
C LEU A 105 2.91 1.73 -20.93
N GLU A 106 2.93 0.60 -21.64
CA GLU A 106 1.82 0.13 -22.47
C GLU A 106 0.53 -0.10 -21.65
N ARG A 107 0.65 -0.71 -20.46
CA ARG A 107 -0.48 -1.00 -19.58
C ARG A 107 -1.00 0.29 -18.96
N TRP A 108 -0.11 1.17 -18.50
CA TRP A 108 -0.48 2.47 -17.96
C TRP A 108 -1.20 3.35 -18.99
N ASN A 109 -0.68 3.40 -20.22
CA ASN A 109 -1.26 4.23 -21.28
C ASN A 109 -2.59 3.68 -21.83
N SER A 110 -2.91 2.42 -21.57
CA SER A 110 -4.23 1.85 -21.90
C SER A 110 -5.36 2.37 -20.99
N LEU A 111 -5.02 2.95 -19.83
CA LEU A 111 -5.99 3.56 -18.93
C LEU A 111 -6.45 4.92 -19.47
N THR A 112 -7.73 5.21 -19.24
CA THR A 112 -8.27 6.56 -19.44
C THR A 112 -7.67 7.55 -18.44
N GLU A 113 -7.67 8.85 -18.76
CA GLU A 113 -7.18 9.89 -17.85
C GLU A 113 -7.95 9.91 -16.51
N ALA A 114 -9.25 9.63 -16.54
CA ALA A 114 -10.06 9.51 -15.32
C ALA A 114 -9.61 8.34 -14.44
N GLN A 115 -9.24 7.19 -15.05
CA GLN A 115 -8.69 6.06 -14.30
C GLN A 115 -7.31 6.37 -13.72
N LYS A 116 -6.45 7.06 -14.47
CA LYS A 116 -5.12 7.50 -13.99
C LYS A 116 -5.23 8.49 -12.83
N ALA A 117 -6.24 9.36 -12.84
CA ALA A 117 -6.52 10.35 -11.80
C ALA A 117 -7.34 9.80 -10.62
N SER A 118 -7.24 8.49 -10.33
CA SER A 118 -7.99 7.79 -9.28
C SER A 118 -7.12 6.70 -8.65
N PHE A 119 -7.70 5.82 -7.81
CA PHE A 119 -7.05 4.55 -7.47
C PHE A 119 -7.07 3.63 -8.68
N ALA A 120 -6.07 3.80 -9.56
CA ALA A 120 -6.06 3.23 -10.89
C ALA A 120 -6.42 1.72 -10.87
N PRO A 121 -7.38 1.27 -11.70
CA PRO A 121 -7.87 -0.10 -11.70
C PRO A 121 -6.90 -1.05 -12.42
N ILE A 122 -5.71 -1.19 -11.85
CA ILE A 122 -4.59 -1.94 -12.42
C ILE A 122 -3.73 -2.50 -11.28
N CYS A 123 -3.36 -3.78 -11.36
CA CYS A 123 -2.30 -4.32 -10.50
C CYS A 123 -0.93 -3.93 -11.06
N PRO A 124 0.00 -3.37 -10.26
CA PRO A 124 1.35 -3.11 -10.72
C PRO A 124 2.07 -4.36 -11.23
N ASP A 125 2.96 -4.20 -12.22
CA ASP A 125 3.77 -5.31 -12.76
C ASP A 125 4.84 -5.75 -11.75
N PHE A 126 5.37 -4.80 -10.98
CA PHE A 126 6.35 -5.04 -9.93
C PHE A 126 5.97 -4.25 -8.68
N VAL A 127 6.04 -4.92 -7.53
CA VAL A 127 5.68 -4.35 -6.22
C VAL A 127 6.81 -4.58 -5.22
N ILE A 128 7.05 -3.59 -4.35
CA ILE A 128 7.95 -3.71 -3.22
C ILE A 128 7.19 -3.35 -1.95
N GLU A 129 7.33 -4.17 -0.93
CA GLU A 129 6.85 -3.89 0.43
C GLU A 129 8.02 -3.96 1.43
N LEU A 130 8.20 -2.91 2.23
CA LEU A 130 9.28 -2.80 3.20
C LEU A 130 8.81 -3.27 4.57
N ARG A 131 9.33 -4.43 5.00
CA ARG A 131 9.09 -4.91 6.37
C ARG A 131 9.66 -3.95 7.43
N SER A 132 8.77 -3.32 8.20
CA SER A 132 9.15 -2.49 9.35
C SER A 132 9.79 -3.31 10.47
N ALA A 133 10.99 -2.90 10.91
CA ALA A 133 11.80 -3.60 11.91
C ALA A 133 11.36 -3.33 13.37
N ASN A 134 10.57 -2.29 13.62
CA ASN A 134 10.39 -1.71 14.96
C ASN A 134 9.14 -2.21 15.70
N VAL A 135 8.95 -3.53 15.72
CA VAL A 135 8.02 -4.18 16.68
C VAL A 135 8.69 -5.34 17.39
N GLY A 136 8.16 -5.73 18.55
CA GLY A 136 8.61 -6.89 19.32
C GLY A 136 8.60 -8.19 18.50
N VAL A 137 9.38 -9.18 18.94
CA VAL A 137 9.68 -10.42 18.17
C VAL A 137 8.43 -11.18 17.71
N ALA A 138 7.42 -11.32 18.57
CA ALA A 138 6.15 -11.97 18.21
C ALA A 138 5.40 -11.20 17.11
N ARG A 139 5.38 -9.86 17.18
CA ARG A 139 4.77 -9.00 16.16
C ARG A 139 5.56 -9.00 14.85
N ARG A 140 6.89 -9.19 14.89
CA ARG A 140 7.71 -9.31 13.66
C ARG A 140 7.31 -10.53 12.83
N ARG A 141 7.00 -11.65 13.49
CA ARG A 141 6.57 -12.88 12.80
C ARG A 141 5.17 -12.73 12.20
N HIS A 142 4.23 -12.17 12.96
CA HIS A 142 2.89 -11.88 12.45
C HIS A 142 2.95 -10.97 11.21
N ARG A 143 3.71 -9.88 11.30
CA ARG A 143 3.90 -8.96 10.19
C ARG A 143 4.61 -9.56 8.98
N LEU A 144 5.47 -10.56 9.18
CA LEU A 144 6.06 -11.26 8.04
C LEU A 144 5.00 -12.08 7.31
N LYS A 145 4.12 -12.80 8.03
CA LYS A 145 3.06 -13.58 7.43
C LYS A 145 2.05 -12.69 6.69
N GLU A 146 1.61 -11.61 7.31
CA GLU A 146 0.73 -10.61 6.68
C GLU A 146 1.37 -10.02 5.42
N LEU A 147 2.67 -9.70 5.46
CA LEU A 147 3.38 -9.18 4.30
C LEU A 147 3.49 -10.21 3.18
N GLN A 148 3.79 -11.47 3.51
CA GLN A 148 3.84 -12.57 2.54
C GLN A 148 2.47 -12.83 1.90
N GLU A 149 1.39 -12.76 2.68
CA GLU A 149 0.02 -12.85 2.18
C GLU A 149 -0.31 -11.67 1.25
N LYS A 150 0.15 -10.45 1.58
CA LYS A 150 0.01 -9.27 0.70
C LYS A 150 0.80 -9.42 -0.60
N MET A 151 2.04 -9.93 -0.56
CA MET A 151 2.83 -10.20 -1.77
C MET A 151 2.15 -11.26 -2.64
N GLN A 152 1.62 -12.33 -2.04
CA GLN A 152 0.87 -13.33 -2.76
C GLN A 152 -0.40 -12.75 -3.38
N GLU A 153 -1.12 -11.87 -2.67
CA GLU A 153 -2.27 -11.16 -3.21
C GLU A 153 -1.90 -10.36 -4.47
N TYR A 154 -0.79 -9.62 -4.47
CA TYR A 154 -0.35 -8.92 -5.69
C TYR A 154 -0.07 -9.88 -6.85
N ILE A 155 0.62 -10.99 -6.59
CA ILE A 155 0.94 -12.00 -7.62
C ILE A 155 -0.36 -12.61 -8.19
N ASP A 156 -1.30 -13.00 -7.32
CA ASP A 156 -2.59 -13.57 -7.72
C ASP A 156 -3.43 -12.57 -8.55
N ASN A 157 -3.13 -11.27 -8.43
CA ASN A 157 -3.78 -10.18 -9.14
C ASN A 157 -3.00 -9.67 -10.36
N GLY A 158 -1.88 -10.29 -10.71
CA GLY A 158 -1.15 -10.04 -11.95
C GLY A 158 0.20 -9.33 -11.81
N ALA A 159 0.70 -9.12 -10.59
CA ALA A 159 2.09 -8.72 -10.41
C ALA A 159 3.02 -9.84 -10.90
N SER A 160 4.02 -9.49 -11.69
CA SER A 160 5.02 -10.44 -12.21
C SER A 160 6.09 -10.76 -11.16
N LEU A 161 6.31 -9.84 -10.22
CA LEU A 161 7.26 -10.01 -9.11
C LEU A 161 6.79 -9.22 -7.89
N GLY A 162 6.83 -9.89 -6.73
CA GLY A 162 6.48 -9.40 -5.39
C GLY A 162 6.93 -10.40 -4.33
#